data_AF-A0A644ZHT1-F1
#
_entry.id   AF-A0A644ZHT1-F1
#
_cell.length_a   1.000
_cell.length_b   1.000
_cell.length_c   1.000
_cell.angle_alpha   90.00
_cell.angle_beta   90.00
_cell.angle_gamma   90.00
#
_symmetry.space_group_name_H-M   'P 1'
#
loop_
_entity.id
_entity.type
_entity.pdbx_description
1 polymer ?
#
loop_
_entity_poly.entity_id
_entity_poly.type
_entity_poly.pdbx_seq_one_letter_code
_entity_poly.pdbx_strand_id
1 'polypeptide(L)'
;MKKSINSHKMKKKINFLIIVSVLILALLTICVEAASSSNLELSSSIETGHISEQINDNIKGEAEDSGVTLASHEETTPFPEIGQYLDIAYTVGGIGAAILILFGYFHITSKNPEYAKKAVEKLNRAKEALEESVSGEVDQEKLEARRLRLLTAVPILSITIAELLIFSGRMNAAVWVHIGIVIILSLSDIFLKDPQIHRIYQAFMLLPVLRLINLSMPIFFETTLYTFIFVYGPLAIPVGIIILHQRDSLEKIGITTKHFVPYMLISVPLGFILGLGEYLTIRAGYLIPDLGFENLLKLTIVMVFFVGLVEELIFRSLLQSRLEEALSVWEALLITSFMFGLMHSGYGTIHEILYTGFVGLIMGIAFYKTKSLPFVALLHGFVNVFLFGILPHKLSLLPGF
;
A
#
# COMPACT_ATOMS: atom_id res chain seq x y z
N MET A 1 0.02 3.55 -39.60
CA MET A 1 -0.37 2.56 -38.56
C MET A 1 0.75 2.05 -37.62
N LYS A 2 2.06 2.30 -37.85
CA LYS A 2 3.16 1.78 -36.99
C LYS A 2 3.39 2.52 -35.65
N LYS A 3 2.93 3.78 -35.51
CA LYS A 3 3.20 4.64 -34.32
C LYS A 3 2.32 4.33 -33.09
N SER A 4 1.13 3.75 -33.31
CA SER A 4 0.18 3.39 -32.24
C SER A 4 0.64 2.15 -31.43
N ILE A 5 1.26 1.18 -32.10
CA ILE A 5 1.70 -0.08 -31.47
C ILE A 5 2.82 0.16 -30.45
N ASN A 6 3.77 1.07 -30.74
CA ASN A 6 4.85 1.40 -29.81
C ASN A 6 4.38 2.23 -28.61
N SER A 7 3.41 3.14 -28.79
CA SER A 7 2.81 3.90 -27.67
C SER A 7 2.11 2.96 -26.67
N HIS A 8 1.35 1.99 -27.18
CA HIS A 8 0.65 1.03 -26.33
C HIS A 8 1.61 0.05 -25.62
N LYS A 9 2.72 -0.32 -26.28
CA LYS A 9 3.77 -1.17 -25.69
C LYS A 9 4.60 -0.41 -24.65
N MET A 10 4.86 0.88 -24.86
CA MET A 10 5.59 1.73 -23.91
C MET A 10 4.78 2.05 -22.66
N LYS A 11 3.48 2.36 -22.80
CA LYS A 11 2.58 2.57 -21.66
C LYS A 11 2.45 1.28 -20.81
N LYS A 12 2.41 0.11 -21.45
CA LYS A 12 2.42 -1.21 -20.77
C LYS A 12 3.76 -1.50 -20.05
N LYS A 13 4.90 -1.11 -20.63
CA LYS A 13 6.23 -1.35 -20.03
C LYS A 13 6.50 -0.44 -18.81
N ILE A 14 6.01 0.80 -18.85
CA ILE A 14 6.09 1.76 -17.74
C ILE A 14 5.26 1.27 -16.56
N ASN A 15 4.03 0.78 -16.79
CA ASN A 15 3.18 0.22 -15.74
C ASN A 15 3.83 -1.00 -15.05
N PHE A 16 4.43 -1.92 -15.82
CA PHE A 16 5.12 -3.07 -15.25
C PHE A 16 6.37 -2.67 -14.45
N LEU A 17 7.16 -1.73 -14.95
CA LEU A 17 8.35 -1.23 -14.24
C LEU A 17 7.96 -0.53 -12.93
N ILE A 18 6.85 0.22 -12.90
CA ILE A 18 6.32 0.83 -11.67
C ILE A 18 5.91 -0.25 -10.67
N ILE A 19 5.14 -1.26 -11.10
CA ILE A 19 4.74 -2.37 -10.22
C ILE A 19 5.97 -3.07 -9.64
N VAL A 20 6.92 -3.43 -10.50
CA VAL A 20 8.17 -4.09 -10.07
C VAL A 20 8.97 -3.18 -9.14
N SER A 21 9.06 -1.88 -9.41
CA SER A 21 9.80 -0.93 -8.57
C SER A 21 9.13 -0.70 -7.22
N VAL A 22 7.79 -0.63 -7.18
CA VAL A 22 7.02 -0.49 -5.93
C VAL A 22 7.12 -1.78 -5.11
N LEU A 23 7.03 -2.94 -5.74
CA LEU A 23 7.25 -4.22 -5.08
C LEU A 23 8.69 -4.32 -4.57
N ILE A 24 9.69 -4.00 -5.38
CA ILE A 24 11.10 -3.96 -4.95
C ILE A 24 11.30 -3.00 -3.79
N LEU A 25 10.69 -1.81 -3.83
CA LEU A 25 10.79 -0.84 -2.76
C LEU A 25 10.15 -1.36 -1.46
N ALA A 26 8.96 -1.96 -1.56
CA ALA A 26 8.30 -2.64 -0.44
C ALA A 26 9.06 -3.87 0.06
N LEU A 27 9.91 -4.48 -0.77
CA LEU A 27 10.79 -5.60 -0.41
C LEU A 27 12.10 -5.12 0.23
N LEU A 28 12.63 -3.98 -0.19
CA LEU A 28 13.89 -3.41 0.30
C LEU A 28 13.82 -3.02 1.79
N THR A 29 12.63 -2.65 2.28
CA THR A 29 12.38 -2.37 3.70
C THR A 29 12.65 -3.54 4.61
N ILE A 30 12.48 -4.76 4.09
CA ILE A 30 12.71 -6.00 4.80
C ILE A 30 14.20 -6.39 4.71
N CYS A 31 14.88 -6.05 3.61
CA CYS A 31 16.29 -6.38 3.39
C CYS A 31 17.27 -5.47 4.16
N VAL A 32 16.93 -4.21 4.44
CA VAL A 32 17.80 -3.29 5.21
C VAL A 32 18.06 -3.84 6.62
N GLU A 33 17.11 -4.57 7.20
CA GLU A 33 17.24 -5.19 8.53
C GLU A 33 18.05 -6.51 8.50
N ALA A 34 18.02 -7.26 7.40
CA ALA A 34 18.90 -8.41 7.21
C ALA A 34 20.38 -7.99 7.15
N ALA A 35 20.67 -6.80 6.60
CA ALA A 35 22.02 -6.24 6.56
C ALA A 35 22.46 -5.61 7.90
N SER A 36 21.53 -5.10 8.72
CA SER A 36 21.87 -4.55 10.05
C SER A 36 22.04 -5.62 11.13
N SER A 37 21.38 -6.78 10.98
CA SER A 37 21.46 -7.90 11.92
C SER A 37 22.58 -8.91 11.61
N SER A 38 23.22 -8.83 10.44
CA SER A 38 24.25 -9.79 9.99
C SER A 38 25.70 -9.29 10.10
N ASN A 39 25.94 -8.05 10.54
CA ASN A 39 27.29 -7.49 10.65
C ASN A 39 28.04 -7.87 11.95
N LEU A 40 27.90 -9.11 12.40
CA LEU A 40 28.72 -9.64 13.47
C LEU A 40 28.89 -11.15 13.34
N GLU A 41 29.53 -11.60 12.26
CA GLU A 41 30.41 -12.77 12.26
C GLU A 41 31.26 -12.80 10.97
N LEU A 42 32.55 -12.47 11.12
CA LEU A 42 33.57 -12.58 10.08
C LEU A 42 34.36 -13.88 10.30
N SER A 43 34.48 -14.71 9.26
CA SER A 43 35.70 -15.47 8.89
C SER A 43 35.43 -16.22 7.57
N SER A 44 36.04 -15.87 6.44
CA SER A 44 37.43 -16.06 5.98
C SER A 44 37.72 -17.46 5.39
N SER A 45 37.78 -17.53 4.06
CA SER A 45 38.71 -18.34 3.24
C SER A 45 38.34 -18.04 1.78
N ILE A 46 39.09 -17.20 1.07
CA ILE A 46 40.26 -17.57 0.25
C ILE A 46 40.03 -18.89 -0.48
N GLU A 47 39.75 -18.82 -1.78
CA GLU A 47 40.68 -19.37 -2.76
C GLU A 47 40.52 -18.75 -4.16
N THR A 48 41.67 -18.30 -4.65
CA THR A 48 41.99 -17.72 -5.94
C THR A 48 41.97 -18.75 -7.07
N GLY A 49 41.58 -18.33 -8.27
CA GLY A 49 41.78 -19.11 -9.50
C GLY A 49 41.63 -18.27 -10.77
N HIS A 50 42.74 -17.71 -11.22
CA HIS A 50 43.01 -17.18 -12.57
C HIS A 50 42.58 -18.15 -13.70
N ILE A 51 42.16 -17.65 -14.88
CA ILE A 51 42.64 -17.88 -16.29
C ILE A 51 41.74 -16.97 -17.19
N SER A 52 42.14 -15.80 -17.68
CA SER A 52 42.95 -15.42 -18.87
C SER A 52 42.36 -15.72 -20.27
N GLU A 53 42.45 -14.66 -21.09
CA GLU A 53 42.10 -14.35 -22.49
C GLU A 53 42.51 -15.33 -23.61
N GLN A 54 41.92 -15.05 -24.80
CA GLN A 54 42.45 -15.05 -26.19
C GLN A 54 41.60 -15.86 -27.20
N ILE A 55 41.39 -15.54 -28.49
CA ILE A 55 41.64 -14.43 -29.44
C ILE A 55 41.04 -14.87 -30.82
N ASN A 56 40.62 -13.90 -31.67
CA ASN A 56 40.49 -13.90 -33.16
C ASN A 56 39.62 -14.91 -33.93
N ASP A 57 39.22 -14.70 -35.19
CA ASP A 57 38.95 -13.55 -36.11
C ASP A 57 38.45 -14.19 -37.43
N ASN A 58 37.78 -13.38 -38.28
CA ASN A 58 37.64 -13.49 -39.75
C ASN A 58 36.68 -14.59 -40.32
N ILE A 59 35.84 -14.37 -41.36
CA ILE A 59 36.00 -13.69 -42.66
C ILE A 59 34.64 -13.19 -43.24
N LYS A 60 34.70 -12.03 -43.93
CA LYS A 60 33.95 -11.47 -45.12
C LYS A 60 32.82 -12.33 -45.74
N GLY A 61 31.74 -11.81 -46.34
CA GLY A 61 31.38 -10.48 -46.85
C GLY A 61 30.68 -10.65 -48.21
N GLU A 62 29.62 -9.90 -48.52
CA GLU A 62 29.23 -9.51 -49.89
C GLU A 62 28.13 -8.43 -49.89
N ALA A 63 28.26 -7.50 -50.84
CA ALA A 63 27.53 -6.24 -51.04
C ALA A 63 26.28 -6.43 -51.93
N GLU A 64 25.28 -5.55 -51.89
CA GLU A 64 24.93 -4.47 -52.85
C GLU A 64 23.38 -4.38 -52.80
N ASP A 65 22.61 -3.34 -53.14
CA ASP A 65 22.80 -1.95 -53.59
C ASP A 65 21.40 -1.26 -53.62
N SER A 66 21.42 0.08 -53.52
CA SER A 66 20.49 1.09 -54.07
C SER A 66 19.07 1.32 -53.54
N GLY A 67 18.77 2.62 -53.34
CA GLY A 67 17.42 3.18 -53.28
C GLY A 67 17.34 4.53 -52.54
N VAL A 68 17.62 5.64 -53.25
CA VAL A 68 17.68 7.04 -52.77
C VAL A 68 16.39 7.82 -53.07
N THR A 69 16.17 8.93 -52.34
CA THR A 69 15.21 10.08 -52.49
C THR A 69 13.77 9.86 -52.00
N LEU A 70 13.02 10.84 -51.46
CA LEU A 70 13.13 12.31 -51.41
C LEU A 70 12.42 12.84 -50.14
N ALA A 71 12.87 13.99 -49.63
CA ALA A 71 12.22 14.76 -48.56
C ALA A 71 11.04 15.62 -49.09
N SER A 72 10.08 15.90 -48.21
CA SER A 72 9.27 17.13 -48.27
C SER A 72 8.87 17.55 -46.85
N HIS A 73 9.35 18.73 -46.46
CA HIS A 73 8.92 19.50 -45.30
C HIS A 73 7.46 19.93 -45.47
N GLU A 74 6.70 19.96 -44.37
CA GLU A 74 5.71 21.01 -44.16
C GLU A 74 5.53 21.27 -42.65
N GLU A 75 5.20 22.53 -42.38
CA GLU A 75 5.65 23.31 -41.23
C GLU A 75 4.85 23.13 -39.94
N THR A 76 5.55 23.45 -38.87
CA THR A 76 5.12 23.62 -37.48
C THR A 76 4.18 24.81 -37.29
N THR A 77 3.09 24.62 -36.54
CA THR A 77 2.45 25.71 -35.77
C THR A 77 2.77 25.53 -34.28
N PRO A 78 3.21 26.58 -33.57
CA PRO A 78 3.70 26.49 -32.20
C PRO A 78 2.56 26.60 -31.18
N PHE A 79 2.65 25.82 -30.08
CA PHE A 79 2.31 26.17 -28.69
C PHE A 79 2.01 24.90 -27.87
N PRO A 80 2.95 24.47 -27.02
CA PRO A 80 2.58 24.04 -25.68
C PRO A 80 3.62 24.48 -24.63
N GLU A 81 3.92 25.76 -24.51
CA GLU A 81 4.85 26.21 -23.45
C GLU A 81 4.14 26.44 -22.11
N ILE A 82 2.85 26.81 -22.08
CA ILE A 82 2.17 27.19 -20.81
C ILE A 82 1.89 25.96 -19.90
N GLY A 83 1.71 24.76 -20.47
CA GLY A 83 1.46 23.53 -19.71
C GLY A 83 2.69 22.96 -19.01
N GLN A 84 3.88 23.06 -19.64
CA GLN A 84 5.13 22.59 -19.05
C GLN A 84 5.59 23.48 -17.89
N TYR A 85 5.41 24.79 -17.99
CA TYR A 85 5.75 25.70 -16.88
C TYR A 85 4.87 25.50 -15.66
N LEU A 86 3.59 25.14 -15.85
CA LEU A 86 2.68 24.85 -14.74
C LEU A 86 3.07 23.53 -14.03
N ASP A 87 3.44 22.50 -14.80
CA ASP A 87 3.88 21.19 -14.27
C ASP A 87 5.23 21.30 -13.54
N ILE A 88 6.15 22.13 -14.05
CA ILE A 88 7.43 22.45 -13.37
C ILE A 88 7.17 23.26 -12.10
N ALA A 89 6.26 24.23 -12.11
CA ALA A 89 5.91 25.01 -10.92
C ALA A 89 5.29 24.14 -9.80
N TYR A 90 4.49 23.13 -10.16
CA TYR A 90 3.96 22.15 -9.19
C TYR A 90 5.01 21.14 -8.74
N THR A 91 5.94 20.75 -9.61
CA THR A 91 7.09 19.88 -9.27
C THR A 91 8.04 20.59 -8.31
N VAL A 92 8.33 21.87 -8.56
CA VAL A 92 9.11 22.74 -7.68
C VAL A 92 8.35 23.06 -6.39
N GLY A 93 7.02 23.17 -6.43
CA GLY A 93 6.17 23.32 -5.26
C GLY A 93 6.14 22.07 -4.36
N GLY A 94 6.10 20.87 -4.94
CA GLY A 94 6.16 19.61 -4.21
C GLY A 94 7.54 19.33 -3.61
N ILE A 95 8.61 19.60 -4.37
CA ILE A 95 10.00 19.53 -3.88
C ILE A 95 10.23 20.62 -2.82
N GLY A 96 9.70 21.83 -3.01
CA GLY A 96 9.79 22.93 -2.06
C GLY A 96 9.05 22.66 -0.75
N ALA A 97 7.86 22.05 -0.81
CA ALA A 97 7.13 21.61 0.38
C ALA A 97 7.87 20.47 1.12
N ALA A 98 8.44 19.50 0.39
CA ALA A 98 9.25 18.44 0.96
C ALA A 98 10.53 19.00 1.60
N ILE A 99 11.20 19.97 0.98
CA ILE A 99 12.37 20.67 1.53
C ILE A 99 11.98 21.51 2.74
N LEU A 100 10.83 22.20 2.75
CA LEU A 100 10.37 22.98 3.91
C LEU A 100 9.97 22.09 5.09
N ILE A 101 9.38 20.92 4.83
CA ILE A 101 9.13 19.89 5.85
C ILE A 101 10.47 19.31 6.36
N LEU A 102 11.42 19.06 5.45
CA LEU A 102 12.77 18.62 5.80
C LEU A 102 13.51 19.68 6.61
N PHE A 103 13.36 20.97 6.30
CA PHE A 103 13.97 22.10 7.00
C PHE A 103 13.29 22.38 8.34
N GLY A 104 11.96 22.22 8.43
CA GLY A 104 11.24 22.25 9.70
C GLY A 104 11.66 21.10 10.61
N TYR A 105 11.85 19.91 10.04
CA TYR A 105 12.41 18.74 10.72
C TYR A 105 13.88 18.97 11.14
N PHE A 106 14.71 19.55 10.28
CA PHE A 106 16.12 19.89 10.55
C PHE A 106 16.27 21.00 11.59
N HIS A 107 15.39 22.01 11.59
CA HIS A 107 15.44 23.13 12.53
C HIS A 107 15.03 22.70 13.95
N ILE A 108 14.13 21.73 14.06
CA ILE A 108 13.76 21.09 15.33
C ILE A 108 14.87 20.16 15.84
N THR A 109 15.74 19.64 14.96
CA THR A 109 16.76 18.63 15.30
C THR A 109 18.22 19.12 15.26
N SER A 110 18.49 20.33 14.75
CA SER A 110 19.84 20.91 14.67
C SER A 110 20.26 21.53 16.01
N LYS A 111 20.93 20.71 16.84
CA LYS A 111 21.77 21.17 17.95
C LYS A 111 23.10 21.68 17.40
N ASN A 112 23.36 22.98 17.56
CA ASN A 112 24.68 23.56 17.34
C ASN A 112 25.59 23.19 18.56
N PRO A 113 26.70 22.44 18.37
CA PRO A 113 27.36 21.70 19.46
C PRO A 113 28.19 22.53 20.46
N GLU A 114 28.57 23.78 20.15
CA GLU A 114 29.40 24.59 21.08
C GLU A 114 28.61 25.39 22.13
N TYR A 115 27.38 25.81 21.82
CA TYR A 115 26.49 26.44 22.82
C TYR A 115 25.83 25.40 23.74
N ALA A 116 25.66 24.16 23.25
CA ALA A 116 25.10 23.06 24.00
C ALA A 116 25.98 22.66 25.20
N LYS A 117 27.30 22.78 25.11
CA LYS A 117 28.21 22.34 26.19
C LYS A 117 28.04 23.17 27.47
N LYS A 118 27.88 24.49 27.32
CA LYS A 118 27.69 25.44 28.45
C LYS A 118 26.26 25.41 29.01
N ALA A 119 25.27 25.06 28.17
CA ALA A 119 23.89 24.84 28.59
C ALA A 119 23.70 23.48 29.29
N VAL A 120 24.36 22.42 28.82
CA VAL A 120 24.35 21.08 29.41
C VAL A 120 24.99 21.06 30.80
N GLU A 121 26.05 21.84 31.01
CA GLU A 121 26.69 21.94 32.33
C GLU A 121 25.79 22.68 33.36
N LYS A 122 25.02 23.67 32.91
CA LYS A 122 24.01 24.36 33.72
C LYS A 122 22.75 23.51 33.95
N LEU A 123 22.40 22.68 32.96
CA LEU A 123 21.30 21.73 33.01
C LEU A 123 21.59 20.55 33.93
N ASN A 124 22.84 20.05 33.97
CA ASN A 124 23.23 18.96 34.86
C ASN A 124 23.15 19.38 36.34
N ARG A 125 23.54 20.63 36.66
CA ARG A 125 23.35 21.17 38.02
C ARG A 125 21.89 21.41 38.39
N ALA A 126 21.04 21.72 37.41
CA ALA A 126 19.60 21.83 37.62
C ALA A 126 18.92 20.46 37.73
N LYS A 127 19.47 19.44 37.05
CA LYS A 127 19.01 18.05 37.06
C LYS A 127 19.29 17.38 38.41
N GLU A 128 20.47 17.62 38.98
CA GLU A 128 20.81 17.17 40.35
C GLU A 128 19.90 17.81 41.42
N ALA A 129 19.39 19.02 41.18
CA ALA A 129 18.42 19.70 42.07
C ALA A 129 16.95 19.31 41.80
N LEU A 130 16.64 18.64 40.67
CA LEU A 130 15.29 18.23 40.28
C LEU A 130 15.05 16.73 40.51
N GLU A 131 16.12 15.92 40.56
CA GLU A 131 16.09 14.49 40.87
C GLU A 131 15.70 14.20 42.34
N GLU A 132 15.60 15.23 43.19
CA GLU A 132 15.12 15.13 44.58
C GLU A 132 13.58 15.25 44.72
N SER A 133 12.83 15.53 43.63
CA SER A 133 11.36 15.61 43.65
C SER A 133 10.70 14.58 42.72
N VAL A 134 10.48 13.39 43.28
CA VAL A 134 9.51 12.34 42.91
C VAL A 134 8.41 12.74 41.89
N SER A 135 8.61 12.51 40.58
CA SER A 135 7.53 12.42 39.57
C SER A 135 7.92 11.81 38.20
N GLY A 136 9.08 11.15 38.07
CA GLY A 136 9.71 10.86 36.76
C GLY A 136 9.10 9.73 35.91
N GLU A 137 8.54 8.68 36.50
CA GLU A 137 8.04 7.52 35.72
C GLU A 137 6.70 7.77 35.02
N VAL A 138 5.77 8.48 35.68
CA VAL A 138 4.41 8.73 35.15
C VAL A 138 4.42 9.70 33.95
N ASP A 139 5.39 10.61 33.90
CA ASP A 139 5.49 11.60 32.81
C ASP A 139 6.17 11.01 31.57
N GLN A 140 7.05 10.02 31.75
CA GLN A 140 7.78 9.37 30.66
C GLN A 140 6.91 8.38 29.87
N GLU A 141 6.10 7.56 30.54
CA GLU A 141 5.15 6.66 29.89
C GLU A 141 4.11 7.45 29.06
N LYS A 142 3.62 8.56 29.61
CA LYS A 142 2.68 9.45 28.94
C LYS A 142 3.31 10.15 27.73
N LEU A 143 4.58 10.50 27.81
CA LEU A 143 5.35 11.08 26.70
C LEU A 143 5.58 10.06 25.57
N GLU A 144 5.92 8.82 25.90
CA GLU A 144 6.10 7.74 24.92
C GLU A 144 4.79 7.39 24.21
N ALA A 145 3.68 7.26 24.95
CA ALA A 145 2.36 7.04 24.37
C ALA A 145 1.94 8.20 23.43
N ARG A 146 2.27 9.44 23.79
CA ARG A 146 2.02 10.62 22.94
C ARG A 146 2.87 10.58 21.67
N ARG A 147 4.15 10.22 21.79
CA ARG A 147 5.06 10.06 20.65
C ARG A 147 4.55 8.98 19.69
N LEU A 148 4.13 7.83 20.21
CA LEU A 148 3.60 6.72 19.41
C LEU A 148 2.33 7.10 18.65
N ARG A 149 1.38 7.79 19.32
CA ARG A 149 0.18 8.34 18.68
C ARG A 149 0.51 9.32 17.56
N LEU A 150 1.43 10.25 17.82
CA LEU A 150 1.85 11.25 16.82
C LEU A 150 2.51 10.60 15.61
N LEU A 151 3.42 9.64 15.82
CA LEU A 151 4.09 8.92 14.74
C LEU A 151 3.12 8.04 13.94
N THR A 152 2.09 7.51 14.57
CA THR A 152 1.00 6.77 13.91
C THR A 152 0.09 7.68 13.10
N ALA A 153 -0.13 8.93 13.52
CA ALA A 153 -0.95 9.89 12.79
C ALA A 153 -0.34 10.31 11.44
N VAL A 154 1.00 10.30 11.30
CA VAL A 154 1.71 10.70 10.08
C VAL A 154 1.30 9.86 8.85
N PRO A 155 1.40 8.52 8.84
CA PRO A 155 0.95 7.72 7.71
C PRO A 155 -0.55 7.84 7.45
N ILE A 156 -1.37 7.92 8.50
CA ILE A 156 -2.83 8.10 8.39
C ILE A 156 -3.17 9.36 7.59
N LEU A 157 -2.62 10.51 8.00
CA LEU A 157 -2.87 11.78 7.34
C LEU A 157 -2.33 11.79 5.91
N SER A 158 -1.14 11.22 5.69
CA SER A 158 -0.52 11.17 4.37
C SER A 158 -1.33 10.33 3.38
N ILE A 159 -1.77 9.13 3.79
CA ILE A 159 -2.63 8.26 2.98
C ILE A 159 -3.99 8.93 2.75
N THR A 160 -4.56 9.57 3.77
CA THR A 160 -5.82 10.32 3.64
C THR A 160 -5.71 11.40 2.57
N ILE A 161 -4.64 12.19 2.56
CA ILE A 161 -4.41 13.22 1.53
C ILE A 161 -4.33 12.58 0.14
N ALA A 162 -3.61 11.46 0.00
CA ALA A 162 -3.47 10.76 -1.27
C ALA A 162 -4.83 10.23 -1.80
N GLU A 163 -5.63 9.62 -0.93
CA GLU A 163 -6.96 9.11 -1.28
C GLU A 163 -7.97 10.24 -1.57
N LEU A 164 -7.88 11.37 -0.87
CA LEU A 164 -8.68 12.57 -1.21
C LEU A 164 -8.28 13.17 -2.57
N LEU A 165 -7.01 13.06 -2.97
CA LEU A 165 -6.59 13.44 -4.32
C LEU A 165 -7.20 12.52 -5.38
N ILE A 166 -7.32 11.21 -5.11
CA ILE A 166 -8.05 10.28 -5.99
C ILE A 166 -9.52 10.68 -6.07
N PHE A 167 -10.16 10.88 -4.92
CA PHE A 167 -11.57 11.27 -4.82
C PHE A 167 -11.88 12.57 -5.58
N SER A 168 -10.97 13.54 -5.55
CA SER A 168 -11.09 14.81 -6.28
C SER A 168 -10.69 14.74 -7.75
N GLY A 169 -10.38 13.56 -8.29
CA GLY A 169 -10.02 13.34 -9.69
C GLY A 169 -8.57 13.68 -10.04
N ARG A 170 -7.72 14.03 -9.06
CA ARG A 170 -6.31 14.41 -9.25
C ARG A 170 -5.39 13.18 -9.22
N MET A 171 -5.65 12.21 -10.09
CA MET A 171 -5.00 10.89 -10.09
C MET A 171 -3.47 10.96 -10.15
N ASN A 172 -2.90 11.80 -11.03
CA ASN A 172 -1.44 11.90 -11.18
C ASN A 172 -0.75 12.36 -9.89
N ALA A 173 -1.33 13.37 -9.21
CA ALA A 173 -0.81 13.85 -7.94
C ALA A 173 -0.92 12.77 -6.85
N ALA A 174 -2.06 12.07 -6.79
CA ALA A 174 -2.24 10.98 -5.83
C ALA A 174 -1.19 9.87 -5.99
N VAL A 175 -0.90 9.45 -7.22
CA VAL A 175 0.14 8.43 -7.50
C VAL A 175 1.50 8.87 -6.98
N TRP A 176 1.92 10.11 -7.24
CA TRP A 176 3.18 10.63 -6.72
C TRP A 176 3.22 10.71 -5.20
N VAL A 177 2.11 11.10 -4.56
CA VAL A 177 2.00 11.10 -3.10
C VAL A 177 2.11 9.68 -2.55
N HIS A 178 1.42 8.69 -3.13
CA HIS A 178 1.55 7.28 -2.71
C HIS A 178 2.98 6.75 -2.88
N ILE A 179 3.66 7.06 -3.99
CA ILE A 179 5.08 6.70 -4.19
C ILE A 179 5.94 7.32 -3.09
N GLY A 180 5.74 8.61 -2.81
CA GLY A 180 6.44 9.31 -1.72
C GLY A 180 6.20 8.68 -0.36
N ILE A 181 4.96 8.29 -0.05
CA ILE A 181 4.61 7.59 1.20
C ILE A 181 5.38 6.27 1.31
N VAL A 182 5.38 5.45 0.26
CA VAL A 182 6.12 4.17 0.29
C VAL A 182 7.60 4.42 0.53
N ILE A 183 8.23 5.38 -0.17
CA ILE A 183 9.65 5.72 0.03
C ILE A 183 9.92 6.17 1.46
N ILE A 184 9.11 7.09 2.00
CA ILE A 184 9.30 7.65 3.35
C ILE A 184 9.14 6.58 4.42
N LEU A 185 8.09 5.75 4.34
CA LEU A 185 7.88 4.64 5.26
C LEU A 185 8.92 3.54 5.09
N SER A 186 9.57 3.45 3.93
CA SER A 186 10.65 2.49 3.69
C SER A 186 11.97 2.95 4.30
N LEU A 187 12.23 4.25 4.29
CA LEU A 187 13.46 4.85 4.81
C LEU A 187 13.35 5.24 6.29
N SER A 188 12.16 5.17 6.88
CA SER A 188 11.94 5.51 8.28
C SER A 188 12.77 4.67 9.24
N ASP A 189 13.12 3.44 8.85
CA ASP A 189 13.86 2.47 9.66
C ASP A 189 15.28 2.94 9.97
N ILE A 190 15.84 3.79 9.09
CA ILE A 190 17.15 4.41 9.29
C ILE A 190 17.13 5.33 10.52
N PHE A 191 16.00 5.99 10.79
CA PHE A 191 15.85 7.03 11.81
C PHE A 191 15.09 6.56 13.05
N LEU A 192 14.13 5.65 12.88
CA LEU A 192 13.25 5.14 13.93
C LEU A 192 13.63 3.70 14.26
N LYS A 193 14.44 3.53 15.31
CA LYS A 193 14.90 2.21 15.80
C LYS A 193 13.90 1.50 16.72
N ASP A 194 12.63 1.91 16.68
CA ASP A 194 11.58 1.35 17.54
C ASP A 194 10.87 0.19 16.80
N PRO A 195 10.98 -1.06 17.29
CA PRO A 195 10.38 -2.22 16.62
C PRO A 195 8.85 -2.15 16.53
N GLN A 196 8.17 -1.49 17.48
CA GLN A 196 6.71 -1.36 17.44
C GLN A 196 6.28 -0.41 16.32
N ILE A 197 6.93 0.75 16.21
CA ILE A 197 6.65 1.73 15.15
C ILE A 197 6.95 1.16 13.77
N HIS A 198 8.06 0.44 13.64
CA HIS A 198 8.44 -0.23 12.40
C HIS A 198 7.33 -1.18 11.90
N ARG A 199 6.79 -2.01 12.80
CA ARG A 199 5.69 -2.93 12.46
C ARG A 199 4.41 -2.20 12.02
N ILE A 200 4.09 -1.08 12.67
CA ILE A 200 2.97 -0.22 12.28
C ILE A 200 3.20 0.36 10.89
N TYR A 201 4.41 0.85 10.60
CA TYR A 201 4.75 1.47 9.32
C TYR A 201 4.76 0.46 8.17
N GLN A 202 5.26 -0.76 8.40
CA GLN A 202 5.14 -1.86 7.45
C GLN A 202 3.68 -2.18 7.13
N ALA A 203 2.79 -2.21 8.14
CA ALA A 203 1.37 -2.42 7.91
C ALA A 203 0.71 -1.26 7.13
N PHE A 204 1.01 0.00 7.46
CA PHE A 204 0.50 1.15 6.72
C PHE A 204 1.03 1.22 5.28
N MET A 205 2.26 0.79 5.03
CA MET A 205 2.87 0.79 3.69
C MET A 205 2.14 -0.13 2.70
N LEU A 206 1.44 -1.16 3.18
CA LEU A 206 0.66 -2.05 2.32
C LEU A 206 -0.52 -1.34 1.64
N LEU A 207 -1.07 -0.27 2.23
CA LEU A 207 -2.18 0.49 1.66
C LEU A 207 -1.77 1.27 0.38
N PRO A 208 -0.73 2.13 0.40
CA PRO A 208 -0.26 2.77 -0.82
C PRO A 208 0.31 1.76 -1.83
N VAL A 209 0.90 0.64 -1.39
CA VAL A 209 1.32 -0.44 -2.31
C VAL A 209 0.11 -1.06 -3.02
N LEU A 210 -0.96 -1.40 -2.28
CA LEU A 210 -2.23 -1.86 -2.85
C LEU A 210 -2.74 -0.85 -3.89
N ARG A 211 -2.77 0.44 -3.55
CA ARG A 211 -3.23 1.48 -4.48
C ARG A 211 -2.38 1.57 -5.74
N LEU A 212 -1.06 1.62 -5.60
CA LEU A 212 -0.14 1.75 -6.72
C LEU A 212 -0.21 0.54 -7.65
N ILE A 213 -0.31 -0.68 -7.09
CA ILE A 213 -0.52 -1.89 -7.88
C ILE A 213 -1.85 -1.80 -8.63
N ASN A 214 -2.95 -1.49 -7.93
CA ASN A 214 -4.27 -1.40 -8.54
C ASN A 214 -4.33 -0.38 -9.69
N LEU A 215 -3.77 0.82 -9.51
CA LEU A 215 -3.73 1.86 -10.55
C LEU A 215 -2.78 1.54 -11.71
N SER A 216 -1.74 0.76 -11.46
CA SER A 216 -0.73 0.41 -12.47
C SER A 216 -1.11 -0.83 -13.28
N MET A 217 -1.99 -1.69 -12.77
CA MET A 217 -2.33 -2.94 -13.46
C MET A 217 -2.98 -2.65 -14.82
N PRO A 218 -2.37 -3.11 -15.93
CA PRO A 218 -2.98 -2.96 -17.23
C PRO A 218 -4.16 -3.94 -17.35
N ILE A 219 -5.16 -3.55 -18.14
CA ILE A 219 -6.29 -4.41 -18.45
C ILE A 219 -5.80 -5.50 -19.41
N PHE A 220 -5.65 -6.73 -18.89
CA PHE A 220 -5.10 -7.86 -19.63
C PHE A 220 -6.17 -8.70 -20.34
N PHE A 221 -7.41 -8.69 -19.85
CA PHE A 221 -8.49 -9.56 -20.30
C PHE A 221 -9.75 -8.76 -20.61
N GLU A 222 -10.63 -9.32 -21.45
CA GLU A 222 -11.97 -8.77 -21.68
C GLU A 222 -12.83 -8.84 -20.41
N THR A 223 -12.59 -9.82 -19.54
CA THR A 223 -13.27 -9.95 -18.25
C THR A 223 -12.48 -9.28 -17.14
N THR A 224 -13.06 -8.24 -16.54
CA THR A 224 -12.48 -7.45 -15.45
C THR A 224 -12.17 -8.29 -14.20
N LEU A 225 -12.85 -9.43 -14.02
CA LEU A 225 -12.64 -10.34 -12.89
C LEU A 225 -11.18 -10.77 -12.73
N TYR A 226 -10.49 -11.10 -13.84
CA TYR A 226 -9.12 -11.61 -13.77
C TYR A 226 -8.12 -10.53 -13.38
N THR A 227 -8.42 -9.25 -13.60
CA THR A 227 -7.56 -8.13 -13.15
C THR A 227 -7.30 -8.21 -11.64
N PHE A 228 -8.28 -8.65 -10.84
CA PHE A 228 -8.11 -8.80 -9.40
C PHE A 228 -7.04 -9.85 -9.02
N ILE A 229 -6.91 -10.94 -9.78
CA ILE A 229 -5.83 -11.92 -9.58
C ILE A 229 -4.46 -11.23 -9.76
N PHE A 230 -4.34 -10.40 -10.79
CA PHE A 230 -3.10 -9.67 -11.07
C PHE A 230 -2.85 -8.52 -10.11
N VAL A 231 -3.86 -7.94 -9.47
CA VAL A 231 -3.67 -6.94 -8.41
C VAL A 231 -3.27 -7.61 -7.11
N TYR A 232 -4.10 -8.54 -6.60
CA TYR A 232 -3.94 -9.11 -5.27
C TYR A 232 -2.89 -10.21 -5.20
N GLY A 233 -2.62 -10.94 -6.29
CA GLY A 233 -1.59 -11.97 -6.34
C GLY A 233 -0.18 -11.40 -6.06
N PRO A 234 0.29 -10.38 -6.80
CA PRO A 234 1.53 -9.69 -6.50
C PRO A 234 1.53 -8.97 -5.17
N LEU A 235 0.39 -8.40 -4.73
CA LEU A 235 0.26 -7.77 -3.42
C LEU A 235 0.40 -8.78 -2.26
N ALA A 236 0.01 -10.03 -2.45
CA ALA A 236 0.19 -11.08 -1.45
C ALA A 236 1.67 -11.36 -1.13
N ILE A 237 2.60 -11.02 -2.04
CA ILE A 237 4.05 -11.21 -1.85
C ILE A 237 4.58 -10.34 -0.68
N PRO A 238 4.50 -8.99 -0.71
CA PRO A 238 4.95 -8.18 0.42
C PRO A 238 4.16 -8.47 1.70
N VAL A 239 2.86 -8.81 1.62
CA VAL A 239 2.08 -9.25 2.80
C VAL A 239 2.69 -10.50 3.43
N GLY A 240 2.96 -11.53 2.63
CA GLY A 240 3.56 -12.77 3.10
C GLY A 240 4.96 -12.57 3.68
N ILE A 241 5.78 -11.71 3.07
CA ILE A 241 7.13 -11.44 3.55
C ILE A 241 7.11 -10.69 4.88
N ILE A 242 6.22 -9.70 5.06
CA ILE A 242 6.04 -9.02 6.35
C ILE A 242 5.65 -10.03 7.45
N ILE A 243 4.70 -10.93 7.17
CA ILE A 243 4.28 -11.97 8.13
C ILE A 243 5.45 -12.89 8.50
N LEU A 244 6.21 -13.36 7.50
CA LEU A 244 7.37 -14.24 7.71
C LEU A 244 8.49 -13.54 8.47
N HIS A 245 8.76 -12.28 8.15
CA HIS A 245 9.81 -11.48 8.77
C HIS A 245 9.48 -11.13 10.23
N GLN A 246 8.24 -10.74 10.51
CA GLN A 246 7.77 -10.44 11.86
C GLN A 246 7.63 -11.70 12.74
N ARG A 247 7.76 -12.89 12.15
CA ARG A 247 7.62 -14.22 12.79
C ARG A 247 6.32 -14.35 13.59
N ASP A 248 5.24 -13.77 13.06
CA ASP A 248 3.94 -13.84 13.74
C ASP A 248 3.43 -15.28 13.76
N SER A 249 2.89 -15.71 14.89
CA SER A 249 2.23 -17.01 14.99
C SER A 249 0.95 -17.02 14.15
N LEU A 250 0.57 -18.20 13.65
CA LEU A 250 -0.69 -18.37 12.89
C LEU A 250 -1.91 -17.88 13.70
N GLU A 251 -1.90 -18.10 15.02
CA GLU A 251 -2.95 -17.60 15.92
C GLU A 251 -2.96 -16.07 15.99
N LYS A 252 -1.80 -15.42 15.99
CA LYS A 252 -1.69 -13.96 16.04
C LYS A 252 -2.24 -13.29 14.78
N ILE A 253 -1.99 -13.88 13.61
CA ILE A 253 -2.60 -13.43 12.35
C ILE A 253 -4.07 -13.87 12.21
N GLY A 254 -4.59 -14.64 13.16
CA GLY A 254 -5.98 -15.09 13.21
C GLY A 254 -6.29 -16.31 12.33
N ILE A 255 -5.28 -17.03 11.85
CA ILE A 255 -5.49 -18.31 11.18
C ILE A 255 -5.85 -19.36 12.24
N THR A 256 -7.13 -19.70 12.28
CA THR A 256 -7.71 -20.65 13.23
C THR A 256 -8.82 -21.45 12.57
N THR A 257 -8.94 -22.72 12.94
CA THR A 257 -10.05 -23.60 12.54
C THR A 257 -11.17 -23.65 13.58
N LYS A 258 -11.00 -22.95 14.72
CA LYS A 258 -12.00 -22.87 15.78
C LYS A 258 -13.26 -22.21 15.24
N HIS A 259 -14.41 -22.86 15.45
CA HIS A 259 -15.73 -22.39 15.01
C HIS A 259 -15.81 -22.08 13.51
N PHE A 260 -14.98 -22.72 12.67
CA PHE A 260 -14.96 -22.46 11.23
C PHE A 260 -16.32 -22.70 10.56
N VAL A 261 -16.98 -23.83 10.85
CA VAL A 261 -18.29 -24.18 10.26
C VAL A 261 -19.39 -23.14 10.58
N PRO A 262 -19.67 -22.78 11.84
CA PRO A 262 -20.70 -21.78 12.13
C PRO A 262 -20.35 -20.40 11.55
N TYR A 263 -19.08 -20.02 11.52
CA TYR A 263 -18.64 -18.76 10.90
C TYR A 263 -18.80 -18.76 9.38
N MET A 264 -18.53 -19.88 8.72
CA MET A 264 -18.82 -20.05 7.30
C MET A 264 -20.34 -19.92 7.04
N LEU A 265 -21.18 -20.58 7.82
CA LEU A 265 -22.63 -20.53 7.65
C LEU A 265 -23.21 -19.12 7.85
N ILE A 266 -22.73 -18.37 8.84
CA ILE A 266 -23.20 -17.00 9.09
C ILE A 266 -22.63 -15.97 8.09
N SER A 267 -21.46 -16.25 7.51
CA SER A 267 -20.82 -15.35 6.54
C SER A 267 -21.65 -15.13 5.27
N VAL A 268 -22.45 -16.12 4.85
CA VAL A 268 -23.30 -16.03 3.66
C VAL A 268 -24.47 -15.06 3.85
N PRO A 269 -25.39 -15.23 4.83
CA PRO A 269 -26.51 -14.31 5.01
C PRO A 269 -26.02 -12.91 5.42
N LEU A 270 -24.97 -12.82 6.25
CA LEU A 270 -24.41 -11.51 6.62
C LEU A 270 -23.75 -10.84 5.42
N GLY A 271 -23.00 -11.60 4.60
CA GLY A 271 -22.41 -11.12 3.36
C GLY A 271 -23.46 -10.62 2.36
N PHE A 272 -24.62 -11.28 2.28
CA PHE A 272 -25.74 -10.81 1.47
C PHE A 272 -26.27 -9.45 1.96
N ILE A 273 -26.50 -9.30 3.27
CA ILE A 273 -27.03 -8.05 3.84
C ILE A 273 -26.06 -6.89 3.62
N LEU A 274 -24.77 -7.11 3.88
CA LEU A 274 -23.74 -6.08 3.71
C LEU A 274 -23.51 -5.78 2.23
N GLY A 275 -23.41 -6.81 1.38
CA GLY A 275 -23.27 -6.63 -0.07
C GLY A 275 -24.48 -5.96 -0.72
N LEU A 276 -25.69 -6.17 -0.17
CA LEU A 276 -26.88 -5.44 -0.61
C LEU A 276 -26.80 -3.96 -0.26
N GLY A 277 -26.36 -3.61 0.95
CA GLY A 277 -26.18 -2.21 1.32
C GLY A 277 -25.12 -1.51 0.46
N GLU A 278 -24.02 -2.19 0.16
CA GLU A 278 -22.96 -1.69 -0.74
C GLU A 278 -23.44 -1.59 -2.20
N TYR A 279 -24.26 -2.53 -2.66
CA TYR A 279 -24.83 -2.41 -4.00
C TYR A 279 -25.69 -1.15 -4.14
N LEU A 280 -26.35 -0.70 -3.07
CA LEU A 280 -27.15 0.51 -3.08
C LEU A 280 -26.30 1.81 -3.10
N THR A 281 -25.02 1.76 -2.71
CA THR A 281 -24.13 2.93 -2.74
C THR A 281 -23.53 3.15 -4.13
N ILE A 282 -23.01 2.09 -4.76
CA ILE A 282 -22.24 2.20 -6.01
C ILE A 282 -22.94 1.63 -7.24
N ARG A 283 -24.03 0.87 -7.07
CA ARG A 283 -24.77 0.21 -8.18
C ARG A 283 -23.81 -0.53 -9.11
N ALA A 284 -22.98 -1.38 -8.51
CA ALA A 284 -21.90 -2.08 -9.21
C ALA A 284 -22.41 -2.87 -10.43
N GLY A 285 -21.60 -2.92 -11.49
CA GLY A 285 -21.84 -3.81 -12.62
C GLY A 285 -21.50 -5.26 -12.30
N TYR A 286 -21.98 -6.19 -13.12
CA TYR A 286 -21.61 -7.60 -13.00
C TYR A 286 -20.19 -7.85 -13.54
N LEU A 287 -19.42 -8.70 -12.84
CA LEU A 287 -18.08 -9.12 -13.25
C LEU A 287 -18.04 -10.47 -13.98
N ILE A 288 -19.16 -11.19 -13.99
CA ILE A 288 -19.34 -12.46 -14.68
C ILE A 288 -20.49 -12.34 -15.68
N PRO A 289 -20.48 -13.10 -16.80
CA PRO A 289 -21.49 -12.95 -17.85
C PRO A 289 -22.86 -13.54 -17.49
N ASP A 290 -22.90 -14.54 -16.61
CA ASP A 290 -24.12 -15.19 -16.16
C ASP A 290 -23.92 -15.82 -14.76
N LEU A 291 -25.02 -16.28 -14.15
CA LEU A 291 -25.05 -16.95 -12.85
C LEU A 291 -24.87 -18.48 -12.95
N GLY A 292 -24.29 -18.98 -14.05
CA GLY A 292 -23.94 -20.38 -14.20
C GLY A 292 -22.92 -20.82 -13.14
N PHE A 293 -22.95 -22.11 -12.79
CA PHE A 293 -22.12 -22.67 -11.72
C PHE A 293 -20.63 -22.37 -11.89
N GLU A 294 -20.10 -22.51 -13.11
CA GLU A 294 -18.70 -22.26 -13.42
C GLU A 294 -18.30 -20.79 -13.16
N ASN A 295 -19.12 -19.85 -13.62
CA ASN A 295 -18.87 -18.42 -13.46
C ASN A 295 -19.00 -17.97 -12.00
N LEU A 296 -20.00 -18.47 -11.28
CA LEU A 296 -20.13 -18.23 -9.84
C LEU A 296 -18.97 -18.82 -9.03
N LEU A 297 -18.50 -20.01 -9.41
CA LEU A 297 -17.34 -20.63 -8.77
C LEU A 297 -16.07 -19.79 -9.00
N LYS A 298 -15.82 -19.35 -10.24
CA LYS A 298 -14.71 -18.45 -10.58
C LYS A 298 -14.78 -17.15 -9.78
N LEU A 299 -15.95 -16.50 -9.74
CA LEU A 299 -16.15 -15.27 -8.97
C LEU A 299 -15.88 -15.49 -7.49
N THR A 300 -16.41 -16.57 -6.91
CA THR A 300 -16.24 -16.90 -5.49
C THR A 300 -14.77 -17.12 -5.16
N ILE A 301 -14.04 -17.87 -5.99
CA ILE A 301 -12.62 -18.11 -5.78
C ILE A 301 -11.83 -16.80 -5.78
N VAL A 302 -12.06 -15.93 -6.77
CA VAL A 302 -11.36 -14.65 -6.88
C VAL A 302 -11.71 -13.73 -5.71
N MET A 303 -13.00 -13.58 -5.40
CA MET A 303 -13.45 -12.64 -4.37
C MET A 303 -13.10 -13.08 -2.95
N VAL A 304 -13.10 -14.39 -2.66
CA VAL A 304 -12.74 -14.91 -1.33
C VAL A 304 -11.22 -14.98 -1.16
N PHE A 305 -10.51 -15.62 -2.09
CA PHE A 305 -9.09 -15.96 -1.87
C PHE A 305 -8.09 -14.91 -2.36
N PHE A 306 -8.49 -14.06 -3.31
CA PHE A 306 -7.63 -12.96 -3.76
C PHE A 306 -8.04 -11.65 -3.09
N VAL A 307 -9.27 -11.21 -3.27
CA VAL A 307 -9.71 -9.91 -2.74
C VAL A 307 -9.88 -9.98 -1.21
N GLY A 308 -10.89 -10.70 -0.74
CA GLY A 308 -11.26 -10.74 0.68
C GLY A 308 -10.13 -11.21 1.59
N LEU A 309 -9.43 -12.29 1.23
CA LEU A 309 -8.33 -12.80 2.05
C LEU A 309 -7.16 -11.81 2.15
N VAL A 310 -6.70 -11.24 1.03
CA VAL A 310 -5.53 -10.34 1.05
C VAL A 310 -5.87 -9.02 1.73
N GLU A 311 -7.07 -8.48 1.52
CA GLU A 311 -7.50 -7.28 2.22
C GLU A 311 -7.66 -7.51 3.72
N GLU A 312 -8.33 -8.58 4.15
CA GLU A 312 -8.46 -8.84 5.59
C GLU A 312 -7.11 -9.17 6.25
N LEU A 313 -6.16 -9.78 5.53
CA LEU A 313 -4.78 -9.91 6.01
C LEU A 313 -4.13 -8.55 6.25
N ILE A 314 -4.27 -7.60 5.31
CA ILE A 314 -3.69 -6.26 5.42
C ILE A 314 -4.37 -5.48 6.55
N PHE A 315 -5.69 -5.40 6.55
CA PHE A 315 -6.43 -4.51 7.44
C PHE A 315 -6.62 -5.09 8.84
N ARG A 316 -6.87 -6.40 8.99
CA ARG A 316 -7.16 -7.03 10.29
C ARG A 316 -5.95 -7.70 10.90
N SER A 317 -5.37 -8.65 10.18
CA SER A 317 -4.28 -9.45 10.71
C SER A 317 -3.03 -8.63 10.95
N LEU A 318 -2.71 -7.70 10.04
CA LEU A 318 -1.58 -6.80 10.18
C LEU A 318 -2.00 -5.47 10.82
N LEU A 319 -2.65 -4.56 10.07
CA LEU A 319 -2.85 -3.18 10.52
C LEU A 319 -3.61 -3.06 11.85
N GLN A 320 -4.77 -3.69 11.98
CA GLN A 320 -5.57 -3.62 13.21
C GLN A 320 -4.81 -4.24 14.39
N SER A 321 -4.23 -5.41 14.21
CA SER A 321 -3.48 -6.09 15.30
C SER A 321 -2.27 -5.26 15.76
N ARG A 322 -1.54 -4.60 14.84
CA ARG A 322 -0.41 -3.72 15.20
C ARG A 322 -0.86 -2.46 15.92
N LEU A 323 -1.99 -1.89 15.52
CA LEU A 323 -2.56 -0.74 16.21
C LEU A 323 -3.13 -1.11 17.59
N GLU A 324 -3.70 -2.31 17.75
CA GLU A 324 -4.15 -2.82 19.05
C GLU A 324 -2.98 -3.07 20.03
N GLU A 325 -1.79 -3.40 19.52
CA GLU A 325 -0.56 -3.52 20.33
C GLU A 325 -0.04 -2.16 20.81
N ALA A 326 -0.35 -1.07 20.11
CA ALA A 326 0.24 0.25 20.29
C ALA A 326 -0.71 1.32 20.85
N LEU A 327 -2.01 1.14 20.63
CA LEU A 327 -3.09 2.08 20.96
C LEU A 327 -4.21 1.35 21.69
N SER A 328 -5.25 2.08 22.12
CA SER A 328 -6.46 1.41 22.61
C SER A 328 -7.17 0.65 21.49
N VAL A 329 -7.90 -0.41 21.85
CA VAL A 329 -8.69 -1.23 20.92
C VAL A 329 -9.64 -0.37 20.08
N TRP A 330 -10.30 0.63 20.69
CA TRP A 330 -11.20 1.52 19.97
C TRP A 330 -10.46 2.45 18.99
N GLU A 331 -9.30 2.97 19.36
CA GLU A 331 -8.45 3.73 18.43
C GLU A 331 -8.07 2.86 17.22
N ALA A 332 -7.62 1.62 17.45
CA ALA A 332 -7.25 0.69 16.40
C ALA A 332 -8.42 0.34 15.47
N LEU A 333 -9.60 0.03 16.04
CA LEU A 333 -10.81 -0.27 15.28
C LEU A 333 -11.24 0.93 14.44
N LEU A 334 -11.28 2.14 15.00
CA LEU A 334 -11.70 3.34 14.28
C LEU A 334 -10.71 3.71 13.17
N ILE A 335 -9.41 3.67 13.45
CA ILE A 335 -8.37 3.98 12.45
C ILE A 335 -8.43 2.99 11.29
N THR A 336 -8.45 1.68 11.56
CA THR A 336 -8.47 0.67 10.50
C THR A 336 -9.74 0.72 9.66
N SER A 337 -10.89 0.95 10.29
CA SER A 337 -12.17 1.09 9.60
C SER A 337 -12.21 2.35 8.73
N PHE A 338 -11.70 3.47 9.24
CA PHE A 338 -11.57 4.71 8.49
C PHE A 338 -10.64 4.55 7.28
N MET A 339 -9.48 3.91 7.45
CA MET A 339 -8.57 3.61 6.34
C MET A 339 -9.20 2.66 5.31
N PHE A 340 -9.92 1.63 5.75
CA PHE A 340 -10.61 0.70 4.87
C PHE A 340 -11.64 1.43 3.99
N GLY A 341 -12.44 2.32 4.59
CA GLY A 341 -13.40 3.15 3.84
C GLY A 341 -12.72 4.11 2.87
N LEU A 342 -11.64 4.77 3.28
CA LEU A 342 -10.88 5.67 2.40
C LEU A 342 -10.28 4.94 1.20
N MET A 343 -9.86 3.69 1.34
CA MET A 343 -9.36 2.89 0.23
C MET A 343 -10.44 2.53 -0.81
N HIS A 344 -11.70 2.87 -0.56
CA HIS A 344 -12.79 2.82 -1.55
C HIS A 344 -13.03 4.16 -2.27
N SER A 345 -12.18 5.18 -2.04
CA SER A 345 -12.28 6.50 -2.68
C SER A 345 -12.30 6.45 -4.22
N GLY A 346 -11.72 5.39 -4.80
CA GLY A 346 -11.67 5.16 -6.24
C GLY A 346 -13.04 5.01 -6.91
N TYR A 347 -14.10 4.68 -6.16
CA TYR A 347 -15.47 4.65 -6.68
C TYR A 347 -16.10 6.04 -6.81
N GLY A 348 -15.46 7.09 -6.28
CA GLY A 348 -15.84 8.48 -6.49
C GLY A 348 -17.10 8.93 -5.75
N THR A 349 -17.63 8.16 -4.80
CA THR A 349 -18.78 8.56 -3.99
C THR A 349 -18.46 8.56 -2.50
N ILE A 350 -18.92 9.60 -1.80
CA ILE A 350 -18.73 9.70 -0.34
C ILE A 350 -19.56 8.65 0.41
N HIS A 351 -20.72 8.27 -0.16
CA HIS A 351 -21.56 7.22 0.40
C HIS A 351 -20.82 5.89 0.47
N GLU A 352 -20.02 5.57 -0.56
CA GLU A 352 -19.21 4.37 -0.58
C GLU A 352 -18.13 4.38 0.50
N ILE A 353 -17.37 5.47 0.62
CA ILE A 353 -16.32 5.62 1.65
C ILE A 353 -16.91 5.44 3.05
N LEU A 354 -18.06 6.05 3.32
CA LEU A 354 -18.73 5.95 4.62
C LEU A 354 -19.29 4.55 4.87
N TYR A 355 -19.90 3.93 3.85
CA TYR A 355 -20.50 2.60 3.98
C TYR A 355 -19.45 1.51 4.18
N THR A 356 -18.42 1.49 3.35
CA THR A 356 -17.31 0.53 3.46
C THR A 356 -16.52 0.76 4.74
N GLY A 357 -16.37 2.01 5.20
CA GLY A 357 -15.82 2.29 6.54
C GLY A 357 -16.67 1.69 7.67
N PHE A 358 -18.00 1.77 7.57
CA PHE A 358 -18.92 1.14 8.52
C PHE A 358 -18.85 -0.41 8.47
N VAL A 359 -18.84 -1.00 7.27
CA VAL A 359 -18.61 -2.45 7.08
C VAL A 359 -17.26 -2.86 7.67
N GLY A 360 -16.23 -2.04 7.45
CA GLY A 360 -14.90 -2.22 8.02
C GLY A 360 -14.92 -2.22 9.55
N LEU A 361 -15.78 -1.42 10.19
CA LEU A 361 -15.95 -1.45 11.65
C LEU A 361 -16.63 -2.74 12.11
N ILE A 362 -17.66 -3.21 11.40
CA ILE A 362 -18.31 -4.49 11.69
C ILE A 362 -17.30 -5.64 11.61
N MET A 363 -16.55 -5.72 10.51
CA MET A 363 -15.52 -6.75 10.31
C MET A 363 -14.37 -6.62 11.33
N GLY A 364 -13.97 -5.39 11.67
CA GLY A 364 -12.97 -5.14 12.71
C GLY A 364 -13.39 -5.65 14.08
N ILE A 365 -14.63 -5.38 14.49
CA ILE A 365 -15.21 -5.89 15.74
C ILE A 365 -15.35 -7.41 15.69
N ALA A 366 -15.78 -7.96 14.56
CA ALA A 366 -15.87 -9.41 14.36
C ALA A 366 -14.49 -10.08 14.51
N PHE A 367 -13.45 -9.53 13.89
CA PHE A 367 -12.09 -10.02 14.02
C PHE A 367 -11.56 -9.88 15.45
N TYR A 368 -11.77 -8.74 16.12
CA TYR A 368 -11.37 -8.53 17.50
C TYR A 368 -11.99 -9.58 18.45
N LYS A 369 -13.29 -9.87 18.27
CA LYS A 369 -14.01 -10.83 19.13
C LYS A 369 -13.68 -12.30 18.84
N THR A 370 -13.44 -12.65 17.58
CA THR A 370 -13.30 -14.06 17.16
C THR A 370 -11.86 -14.47 16.91
N LYS A 371 -10.97 -13.49 16.67
CA LYS A 371 -9.61 -13.66 16.14
C LYS A 371 -9.55 -14.66 14.98
N SER A 372 -10.56 -14.64 14.10
CA SER A 372 -10.70 -15.57 12.99
C SER A 372 -10.60 -14.84 11.65
N LEU A 373 -9.42 -14.90 11.04
CA LEU A 373 -9.18 -14.44 9.67
C LEU A 373 -10.06 -15.20 8.66
N PRO A 374 -10.20 -16.54 8.70
CA PRO A 374 -11.06 -17.24 7.75
C PRO A 374 -12.51 -16.76 7.80
N PHE A 375 -13.02 -16.39 8.98
CA PHE A 375 -14.37 -15.85 9.11
C PHE A 375 -14.52 -14.51 8.37
N VAL A 376 -13.68 -13.52 8.68
CA VAL A 376 -13.80 -12.19 8.06
C VAL A 376 -13.45 -12.22 6.57
N ALA A 377 -12.50 -13.05 6.14
CA ALA A 377 -12.16 -13.23 4.73
C ALA A 377 -13.32 -13.87 3.94
N LEU A 378 -14.00 -14.88 4.50
CA LEU A 378 -15.20 -15.45 3.89
C LEU A 378 -16.35 -14.44 3.85
N LEU A 379 -16.58 -13.74 4.96
CA LEU A 379 -17.63 -12.71 5.03
C LEU A 379 -17.41 -11.64 3.96
N HIS A 380 -16.21 -11.07 3.88
CA HIS A 380 -15.84 -10.08 2.88
C HIS A 380 -15.92 -10.66 1.46
N GLY A 381 -15.38 -11.86 1.23
CA GLY A 381 -15.50 -12.51 -0.07
C GLY A 381 -16.95 -12.70 -0.51
N PHE A 382 -17.86 -13.07 0.39
CA PHE A 382 -19.29 -13.18 0.09
C PHE A 382 -19.94 -11.81 -0.17
N VAL A 383 -19.59 -10.75 0.59
CA VAL A 383 -20.01 -9.38 0.27
C VAL A 383 -19.73 -9.08 -1.21
N ASN A 384 -18.50 -9.34 -1.66
CA ASN A 384 -18.09 -9.11 -3.04
C ASN A 384 -18.77 -10.04 -4.06
N VAL A 385 -19.04 -11.30 -3.72
CA VAL A 385 -19.80 -12.22 -4.58
C VAL A 385 -21.23 -11.73 -4.80
N PHE A 386 -21.88 -11.24 -3.74
CA PHE A 386 -23.23 -10.67 -3.87
C PHE A 386 -23.19 -9.35 -4.64
N LEU A 387 -22.29 -8.44 -4.29
CA LEU A 387 -22.14 -7.11 -4.89
C LEU A 387 -21.83 -7.15 -6.39
N PHE A 388 -20.86 -7.95 -6.82
CA PHE A 388 -20.37 -7.96 -8.21
C PHE A 388 -20.89 -9.13 -9.06
N GLY A 389 -21.65 -10.05 -8.46
CA GLY A 389 -22.21 -11.21 -9.14
C GLY A 389 -23.73 -11.21 -9.09
N ILE A 390 -24.27 -11.55 -7.93
CA ILE A 390 -25.69 -11.93 -7.80
C ILE A 390 -26.62 -10.72 -7.93
N LEU A 391 -26.37 -9.65 -7.17
CA LEU A 391 -27.23 -8.47 -7.10
C LEU A 391 -27.37 -7.76 -8.44
N PRO A 392 -26.29 -7.43 -9.18
CA PRO A 392 -26.42 -6.79 -10.48
C PRO A 392 -27.20 -7.62 -11.48
N HIS A 393 -27.07 -8.96 -11.49
CA HIS A 393 -27.87 -9.80 -12.39
C HIS A 393 -29.36 -9.88 -12.03
N LYS A 394 -29.71 -9.73 -10.74
CA LYS A 394 -31.09 -9.89 -10.27
C LYS A 394 -31.86 -8.58 -10.18
N LEU A 395 -31.19 -7.50 -9.77
CA LEU A 395 -31.81 -6.19 -9.53
C LEU A 395 -31.82 -5.31 -10.78
N SER A 396 -30.84 -5.43 -11.68
CA SER A 396 -30.89 -4.70 -12.97
C SER A 396 -32.04 -5.13 -13.89
N LEU A 397 -32.66 -6.28 -13.60
CA LEU A 397 -33.81 -6.82 -14.33
C LEU A 397 -35.16 -6.36 -13.75
N LEU A 398 -35.19 -5.67 -12.61
CA LEU A 398 -36.41 -5.19 -11.98
C LEU A 398 -36.68 -3.72 -12.38
N PRO A 399 -37.80 -3.41 -13.07
CA PRO A 399 -38.11 -2.03 -13.42
C PRO A 399 -38.34 -1.20 -12.15
N GLY A 400 -37.52 -0.16 -11.97
CA GLY A 400 -37.59 0.78 -10.83
C GLY A 400 -36.39 0.74 -9.88
N PHE A 401 -35.37 -0.09 -10.14
CA PHE A 401 -34.13 -0.17 -9.35
C PHE A 401 -32.85 -0.01 -10.15
#